data_AF-A0A9J6D2E6-F1
#
_entry.id   AF-A0A9J6D2E6-F1
#
_cell.length_a   1.000
_cell.length_b   1.000
_cell.length_c   1.000
_cell.angle_alpha   90.00
_cell.angle_beta   90.00
_cell.angle_gamma   90.00
#
_symmetry.space_group_name_H-M   'P 1'
#
loop_
_entity.id
_entity.type
_entity.pdbx_description
1 polymer ?
#
loop_
_entity_poly.entity_id
_entity_poly.type
_entity_poly.pdbx_seq_one_letter_code
_entity_poly.pdbx_strand_id
1 'polypeptide(L)'
;MKLRHPEVLAFCGGFQPSVSRGNRIARILRSNCYRQTGLYRDILRNHIYMKGGSTNLKKKKWRELRSLVICETERLWSTILSQLRSKRQPKKPAEDNIIHTTDDVVLPDYVKETLTRGPKYSVEPRLEAPTLLSLVRQLSGCAPDCEKDRCISEGVDVLEKFRPKPQVLLIKKWSHT
;
A
#
# COMPACT_ATOMS: atom_id res chain seq x y z
N MET A 1 9.91 -9.99 -0.65
CA MET A 1 9.88 -11.01 0.41
C MET A 1 10.20 -12.36 -0.23
N LYS A 2 11.31 -13.00 0.14
CA LYS A 2 11.60 -14.37 -0.31
C LYS A 2 10.97 -15.33 0.70
N LEU A 3 9.98 -16.10 0.27
CA LEU A 3 9.39 -17.17 1.08
C LEU A 3 10.34 -18.37 1.04
N ARG A 4 10.71 -18.88 2.21
CA ARG A 4 11.61 -20.05 2.34
C ARG A 4 11.05 -21.15 3.25
N HIS A 5 9.82 -21.00 3.72
CA HIS A 5 9.20 -22.02 4.55
C HIS A 5 9.00 -23.30 3.74
N PRO A 6 9.42 -24.48 4.24
CA PRO A 6 9.41 -25.73 3.48
C PRO A 6 8.02 -26.10 2.98
N GLU A 7 6.98 -25.90 3.78
CA GLU A 7 5.60 -26.15 3.36
C GLU A 7 5.15 -25.24 2.21
N VAL A 8 5.60 -23.98 2.19
CA VAL A 8 5.28 -23.05 1.10
C VAL A 8 6.03 -23.42 -0.16
N LEU A 9 7.26 -23.92 -0.03
CA LEU A 9 8.02 -24.45 -1.16
C LEU A 9 7.36 -25.72 -1.70
N ALA A 10 6.93 -26.64 -0.83
CA ALA A 10 6.18 -27.83 -1.22
C ALA A 10 4.88 -27.46 -1.97
N PHE A 11 4.12 -26.49 -1.46
CA PHE A 11 2.95 -25.94 -2.15
C PHE A 11 3.29 -25.33 -3.52
N CYS A 12 4.49 -24.77 -3.67
CA CYS A 12 4.99 -24.24 -4.93
C CYS A 12 5.70 -25.30 -5.80
N GLY A 13 5.62 -26.59 -5.48
CA GLY A 13 6.28 -27.66 -6.24
C GLY A 13 7.81 -27.64 -6.12
N GLY A 14 8.35 -27.21 -4.99
CA GLY A 14 9.79 -27.05 -4.74
C GLY A 14 10.39 -25.77 -5.30
N PHE A 15 9.66 -24.98 -6.09
CA PHE A 15 10.16 -23.74 -6.68
C PHE A 15 10.12 -22.58 -5.68
N GLN A 16 11.20 -21.79 -5.65
CA GLN A 16 11.23 -20.55 -4.88
C GLN A 16 10.37 -19.48 -5.58
N PRO A 17 9.28 -19.00 -4.98
CA PRO A 17 8.42 -18.01 -5.62
C PRO A 17 9.14 -16.65 -5.73
N SER A 18 8.87 -15.93 -6.82
CA SER A 18 9.27 -14.53 -6.97
C SER A 18 8.70 -13.67 -5.84
N VAL A 19 9.28 -12.48 -5.62
CA VAL A 19 8.81 -11.57 -4.55
C VAL A 19 7.32 -11.21 -4.70
N SER A 20 6.87 -10.92 -5.92
CA SER A 20 5.46 -10.62 -6.20
C SER A 20 4.56 -11.82 -5.91
N ARG A 21 4.96 -13.02 -6.37
CA ARG A 21 4.22 -14.27 -6.12
C ARG A 21 4.16 -14.60 -4.62
N GLY A 22 5.26 -14.41 -3.90
CA GLY A 22 5.30 -14.60 -2.45
C GLY A 22 4.38 -13.65 -1.69
N ASN A 23 4.34 -12.37 -2.08
CA ASN A 23 3.39 -11.41 -1.50
C ASN A 23 1.93 -11.80 -1.80
N ARG A 24 1.64 -12.33 -3.00
CA ARG A 24 0.30 -12.85 -3.34
C ARG A 24 -0.08 -14.05 -2.47
N ILE A 25 0.82 -15.02 -2.32
CA ILE A 25 0.62 -16.21 -1.47
C ILE A 25 0.35 -15.78 -0.02
N ALA A 26 1.16 -14.87 0.54
CA ALA A 26 0.97 -14.37 1.89
C ALA A 26 -0.41 -13.70 2.08
N ARG A 27 -0.89 -12.93 1.09
CA ARG A 27 -2.24 -12.36 1.12
C ARG A 27 -3.34 -13.42 1.10
N ILE A 28 -3.19 -14.47 0.29
CA ILE A 28 -4.14 -15.59 0.24
C ILE A 28 -4.18 -16.33 1.57
N LEU A 29 -3.02 -16.66 2.14
CA LEU A 29 -2.91 -17.31 3.44
C LEU A 29 -3.54 -16.45 4.54
N ARG A 30 -3.27 -15.14 4.55
CA ARG A 30 -3.93 -14.21 5.48
C ARG A 30 -5.45 -14.28 5.32
N SER A 31 -5.95 -14.16 4.09
CA SER A 31 -7.40 -14.21 3.84
C SER A 31 -8.03 -15.51 4.32
N ASN A 32 -7.39 -16.65 4.07
CA ASN A 32 -7.87 -17.96 4.55
C ASN A 32 -7.83 -18.06 6.08
N CYS A 33 -6.78 -17.57 6.73
CA CYS A 33 -6.70 -17.54 8.19
C CYS A 33 -7.87 -16.76 8.80
N TYR A 34 -8.20 -15.57 8.28
CA TYR A 34 -9.31 -14.78 8.80
C TYR A 34 -10.68 -15.40 8.49
N ARG A 35 -10.82 -16.10 7.35
CA ARG A 35 -12.04 -16.88 7.05
C ARG A 35 -12.24 -18.00 8.07
N GLN A 36 -11.19 -18.76 8.38
CA GLN A 36 -11.23 -19.82 9.40
C GLN A 36 -11.54 -19.24 10.78
N THR A 37 -10.86 -18.16 11.19
CA THR A 37 -11.16 -17.45 12.43
C THR A 37 -12.62 -16.98 12.48
N GLY A 38 -13.16 -16.50 11.36
CA GLY A 38 -14.58 -16.13 11.25
C GLY A 38 -15.51 -17.30 11.55
N LEU A 39 -15.26 -18.46 10.93
CA LEU A 39 -16.04 -19.69 11.17
C LEU A 39 -15.97 -20.15 12.63
N TYR A 40 -14.77 -20.21 13.21
CA TYR A 40 -14.61 -20.57 14.63
C TYR A 40 -15.29 -19.57 15.56
N ARG A 41 -15.22 -18.29 15.24
CA ARG A 41 -15.90 -17.23 15.97
C ARG A 41 -17.42 -17.43 15.94
N ASP A 42 -17.99 -17.79 14.80
CA ASP A 42 -19.42 -18.04 14.67
C ASP A 42 -19.86 -19.30 15.45
N ILE A 43 -19.06 -20.37 15.43
CA ILE A 43 -19.26 -21.56 16.26
C ILE A 43 -19.23 -21.22 17.76
N LEU A 44 -18.21 -20.46 18.19
CA LEU A 44 -18.08 -20.01 19.58
C LEU A 44 -19.26 -19.14 20.01
N ARG A 45 -19.69 -18.23 19.13
CA ARG A 45 -20.88 -17.40 19.36
C ARG A 45 -22.09 -18.30 19.62
N ASN A 46 -22.38 -19.23 18.72
CA ASN A 46 -23.51 -20.14 18.84
C ASN A 46 -23.43 -20.94 20.14
N HIS A 47 -22.26 -21.47 20.49
CA HIS A 47 -22.07 -22.20 21.75
C HIS A 47 -22.39 -21.36 23.00
N ILE A 48 -21.99 -20.09 23.03
CA ILE A 48 -22.29 -19.17 24.14
C ILE A 48 -23.80 -18.89 24.24
N TYR A 49 -24.49 -18.74 23.12
CA TYR A 49 -25.93 -18.48 23.13
C TYR A 49 -26.75 -19.72 23.49
N MET A 50 -26.28 -20.92 23.12
CA MET A 50 -26.95 -22.20 23.41
C MET A 50 -26.86 -22.63 24.87
N LYS A 51 -25.76 -22.33 25.58
CA LYS A 51 -25.73 -22.49 27.04
C LYS A 51 -26.73 -21.50 27.64
N GLY A 52 -27.78 -21.96 28.30
CA GLY A 52 -28.80 -21.12 28.95
C GLY A 52 -28.22 -20.03 29.88
N GLY A 53 -29.05 -19.09 30.34
CA GLY A 53 -28.65 -18.05 31.30
C GLY A 53 -28.82 -16.62 30.80
N SER A 54 -28.40 -15.66 31.63
CA SER A 54 -28.64 -14.22 31.42
C SER A 54 -28.01 -13.67 30.13
N THR A 55 -28.83 -12.99 29.32
CA THR A 55 -28.43 -12.35 28.05
C THR A 55 -27.29 -11.34 28.23
N ASN A 56 -27.25 -10.61 29.34
CA ASN A 56 -26.22 -9.59 29.58
C ASN A 56 -24.85 -10.24 29.83
N LEU A 57 -24.82 -11.33 30.59
CA LEU A 57 -23.59 -12.09 30.84
C LEU A 57 -23.03 -12.69 29.55
N LYS A 58 -23.91 -13.23 28.68
CA LYS A 58 -23.54 -13.74 27.35
C LYS A 58 -22.92 -12.66 26.47
N LYS A 59 -23.54 -11.47 26.40
CA LYS A 59 -23.02 -10.33 25.64
C LYS A 59 -21.66 -9.86 26.15
N LYS A 60 -21.47 -9.78 27.48
CA LYS A 60 -20.19 -9.42 28.09
C LYS A 60 -19.09 -10.43 27.73
N LYS A 61 -19.35 -11.72 28.00
CA LYS A 61 -18.43 -12.83 27.69
C LYS A 61 -18.08 -12.89 26.19
N TRP A 62 -19.06 -12.63 25.33
CA TRP A 62 -18.83 -12.57 23.88
C TRP A 62 -17.88 -11.43 23.48
N ARG A 63 -18.02 -10.23 24.06
CA ARG A 63 -17.13 -9.11 23.77
C ARG A 63 -15.69 -9.43 24.18
N GLU A 64 -15.50 -10.01 25.36
CA GLU A 64 -14.19 -10.41 25.88
C GLU A 64 -13.54 -11.45 24.96
N LEU A 65 -14.26 -12.54 24.63
CA LEU A 65 -13.76 -13.58 23.73
C LEU A 65 -13.49 -13.06 22.32
N ARG A 66 -14.35 -12.18 21.78
CA ARG A 66 -14.14 -11.58 20.46
C ARG A 66 -12.82 -10.79 20.43
N SER A 67 -12.56 -10.00 21.46
CA SER A 67 -11.31 -9.23 21.57
C SER A 67 -10.10 -10.15 21.62
N LEU A 68 -10.15 -11.18 22.48
CA LEU A 68 -9.11 -12.19 22.61
C LEU A 68 -8.80 -12.89 21.27
N VAL A 69 -9.85 -13.33 20.55
CA VAL A 69 -9.71 -14.00 19.25
C VAL A 69 -9.02 -13.11 18.23
N ILE A 70 -9.36 -11.82 18.19
CA ILE A 70 -8.72 -10.86 17.26
C ILE A 70 -7.23 -10.72 17.61
N CYS A 71 -6.91 -10.46 18.88
CA CYS A 71 -5.53 -10.30 19.33
C CYS A 71 -4.69 -11.56 19.07
N GLU A 72 -5.21 -12.74 19.39
CA GLU A 72 -4.51 -14.00 19.16
C GLU A 72 -4.35 -14.32 17.67
N THR A 73 -5.34 -14.01 16.84
CA THR A 73 -5.24 -14.20 15.38
C THR A 73 -4.15 -13.31 14.79
N GLU A 74 -4.08 -12.03 15.17
CA GLU A 74 -3.01 -11.12 14.72
C GLU A 74 -1.63 -11.55 15.23
N ARG A 75 -1.55 -12.02 16.49
CA ARG A 75 -0.32 -12.54 17.09
C ARG A 75 0.18 -13.77 16.33
N LEU A 76 -0.68 -14.76 16.13
CA LEU A 76 -0.35 -15.98 15.38
C LEU A 76 0.02 -15.66 13.93
N TRP A 77 -0.73 -14.78 13.27
CA TRP A 77 -0.38 -14.33 11.91
C TRP A 77 0.98 -13.67 11.87
N SER A 78 1.33 -12.84 12.85
CA SER A 78 2.64 -12.19 12.95
C SER A 78 3.76 -13.22 13.15
N THR A 79 3.54 -14.23 14.00
CA THR A 79 4.48 -15.35 14.19
C THR A 79 4.69 -16.14 12.88
N ILE A 80 3.62 -16.57 12.22
CA ILE A 80 3.69 -17.28 10.94
C ILE A 80 4.38 -16.39 9.90
N LEU A 81 4.02 -15.12 9.80
CA LEU A 81 4.60 -14.19 8.83
C LEU A 81 6.11 -14.01 9.06
N SER A 82 6.57 -14.01 10.31
CA SER A 82 7.99 -13.95 10.64
C SER A 82 8.75 -15.20 10.19
N GLN A 83 8.13 -16.39 10.29
CA GLN A 83 8.69 -17.65 9.80
C GLN A 83 8.67 -17.74 8.27
N LEU A 84 7.62 -17.21 7.64
CA LEU A 84 7.47 -17.14 6.19
C LEU A 84 8.48 -16.18 5.56
N ARG A 85 8.78 -15.07 6.24
CA ARG A 85 9.82 -14.13 5.82
C ARG A 85 11.17 -14.76 6.08
N SER A 86 11.90 -15.11 5.02
CA SER A 86 13.35 -15.31 5.13
C SER A 86 13.93 -14.13 5.89
N LYS A 87 14.60 -14.39 7.03
CA LYS A 87 15.50 -13.40 7.64
C LYS A 87 16.33 -12.86 6.48
N ARG A 88 16.18 -11.56 6.17
CA ARG A 88 17.08 -10.94 5.21
C ARG A 88 18.45 -11.11 5.85
N GLN A 89 19.32 -11.89 5.20
CA GLN A 89 20.74 -11.85 5.53
C GLN A 89 21.08 -10.35 5.53
N PRO A 90 21.61 -9.80 6.65
CA PRO A 90 22.08 -8.43 6.63
C PRO A 90 23.02 -8.35 5.44
N LYS A 91 22.77 -7.41 4.53
CA LYS A 91 23.70 -7.18 3.43
C LYS A 91 25.02 -6.84 4.11
N LYS A 92 26.02 -7.73 4.03
CA LYS A 92 27.37 -7.35 4.41
C LYS A 92 27.70 -6.13 3.54
N PRO A 93 28.19 -5.01 4.12
CA PRO A 93 28.76 -3.96 3.30
C PRO A 93 29.80 -4.62 2.40
N ALA A 94 29.70 -4.41 1.09
CA ALA A 94 30.70 -4.93 0.18
C ALA A 94 32.01 -4.23 0.54
N GLU A 95 32.98 -4.98 1.07
CA GLU A 95 34.28 -4.44 1.52
C GLU A 95 35.08 -3.79 0.37
N ASP A 96 34.72 -4.08 -0.88
CA ASP A 96 35.40 -3.56 -2.09
C ASP A 96 34.61 -2.54 -2.91
N ASN A 97 33.41 -2.12 -2.49
CA ASN A 97 32.73 -1.03 -3.20
C ASN A 97 33.27 0.31 -2.70
N ILE A 98 34.42 0.69 -3.25
CA ILE A 98 34.84 2.09 -3.31
C ILE A 98 33.64 2.85 -3.90
N ILE A 99 32.95 3.60 -3.06
CA ILE A 99 31.90 4.52 -3.50
C ILE A 99 32.66 5.62 -4.23
N HIS A 100 32.87 5.45 -5.53
CA HIS A 100 33.24 6.55 -6.39
C HIS A 100 32.01 7.46 -6.43
N THR A 101 32.01 8.51 -5.61
CA THR A 101 31.18 9.68 -5.86
C THR A 101 31.49 10.09 -7.30
N THR A 102 30.51 9.96 -8.19
CA THR A 102 30.59 10.60 -9.49
C THR A 102 30.75 12.08 -9.18
N ASP A 103 31.78 12.72 -9.73
CA ASP A 103 32.15 14.12 -9.51
C ASP A 103 30.93 15.03 -9.31
N ASP A 104 31.06 16.02 -8.43
CA ASP A 104 30.04 17.00 -8.03
C ASP A 104 28.89 17.11 -9.04
N VAL A 105 27.86 16.28 -8.84
CA VAL A 105 26.70 16.28 -9.72
C VAL A 105 26.00 17.60 -9.51
N VAL A 106 26.20 18.53 -10.45
CA VAL A 106 25.49 19.80 -10.50
C VAL A 106 24.04 19.48 -10.82
N LEU A 107 23.25 19.27 -9.77
CA LEU A 107 21.81 19.11 -9.89
C LEU A 107 21.21 20.44 -10.37
N PRO A 108 20.34 20.42 -11.40
CA PRO A 108 19.55 21.59 -11.74
C PRO A 108 18.78 22.10 -10.52
N ASP A 109 18.63 23.42 -10.39
CA ASP A 109 18.10 24.03 -9.17
C ASP A 109 16.67 23.56 -8.84
N TYR A 110 15.86 23.26 -9.85
CA TYR A 110 14.52 22.69 -9.65
C TYR A 110 14.57 21.31 -8.97
N VAL A 111 15.61 20.51 -9.22
CA VAL A 111 15.80 19.19 -8.59
C VAL A 111 16.25 19.38 -7.14
N LYS A 112 17.17 20.32 -6.89
CA LYS A 112 17.62 20.65 -5.53
C LYS A 112 16.44 21.11 -4.67
N GLU A 113 15.61 22.01 -5.19
CA GLU A 113 14.42 22.52 -4.49
C GLU A 113 13.37 21.43 -4.23
N THR A 114 13.27 20.43 -5.11
CA THR A 114 12.36 19.30 -4.91
C THR A 114 12.89 18.34 -3.84
N LEU A 115 14.20 18.10 -3.82
CA LEU A 115 14.85 17.20 -2.85
C LEU A 115 14.86 17.78 -1.42
N THR A 116 14.94 19.11 -1.25
CA THR A 116 14.87 19.76 0.07
C THR A 116 13.50 19.60 0.74
N ARG A 117 12.43 19.41 -0.02
CA ARG A 117 11.08 19.14 0.51
C ARG A 117 10.93 17.73 1.07
N GLY A 118 11.91 16.84 0.82
CA GLY A 118 11.97 15.48 1.34
C GLY A 118 11.37 14.41 0.40
N PRO A 119 11.53 13.12 0.74
CA PRO A 119 11.24 11.99 -0.15
C PRO A 119 9.76 11.80 -0.50
N LYS A 120 8.86 12.57 0.11
CA LYS A 120 7.44 12.59 -0.22
C LYS A 120 7.13 13.41 -1.48
N TYR A 121 8.03 14.34 -1.85
CA TYR A 121 7.88 15.27 -2.97
C TYR A 121 8.76 14.91 -4.17
N SER A 122 9.64 13.90 -4.05
CA SER A 122 10.51 13.46 -5.14
C SER A 122 9.77 12.73 -6.26
N VAL A 123 8.51 12.33 -6.04
CA VAL A 123 7.68 11.62 -7.02
C VAL A 123 6.24 12.10 -6.91
N GLU A 124 5.98 13.39 -7.18
CA GLU A 124 4.61 13.76 -7.52
C GLU A 124 4.32 13.17 -8.90
N PRO A 125 3.37 12.23 -9.04
CA PRO A 125 3.07 11.64 -10.34
C PRO A 125 2.56 12.76 -11.24
N ARG A 126 3.31 13.08 -12.31
CA ARG A 126 2.84 13.94 -13.38
C ARG A 126 1.69 13.21 -14.07
N LEU A 127 0.48 13.43 -13.60
CA LEU A 127 -0.72 12.91 -14.23
C LEU A 127 -1.06 13.81 -15.41
N GLU A 128 -1.27 13.19 -16.57
CA GLU A 128 -1.76 13.88 -17.75
C GLU A 128 -3.12 14.55 -17.46
N ALA A 129 -3.38 15.69 -18.10
CA ALA A 129 -4.63 16.44 -17.96
C ALA A 129 -5.92 15.58 -18.04
N PRO A 130 -6.08 14.65 -18.99
CA PRO A 130 -7.25 13.76 -19.02
C PRO A 130 -7.37 12.87 -17.77
N THR A 131 -6.24 12.44 -17.20
CA THR A 131 -6.21 11.61 -15.98
C THR A 131 -6.62 12.43 -14.76
N LEU A 132 -6.19 13.68 -14.68
CA LEU A 132 -6.61 14.62 -13.63
C LEU A 132 -8.12 14.91 -13.68
N LEU A 133 -8.67 15.11 -14.88
CA LEU A 133 -10.12 15.27 -15.07
C LEU A 133 -10.90 14.01 -14.68
N SER A 134 -10.37 12.83 -15.02
CA SER A 134 -10.95 11.57 -14.58
C SER A 134 -10.99 11.44 -13.06
N LEU A 135 -9.96 11.92 -12.37
CA LEU A 135 -9.89 11.90 -10.91
C LEU A 135 -10.94 12.84 -10.29
N VAL A 136 -11.09 14.06 -10.83
CA VAL A 136 -12.13 15.02 -10.38
C VAL A 136 -13.52 14.39 -10.50
N ARG A 137 -13.82 13.71 -11.61
CA ARG A 137 -15.11 13.03 -11.82
C ARG A 137 -15.32 11.84 -10.85
N GLN A 138 -14.26 11.11 -10.52
CA GLN A 138 -14.35 10.01 -9.56
C GLN A 138 -14.62 10.53 -8.14
N LEU A 139 -13.93 11.60 -7.75
CA LEU A 139 -14.11 12.22 -6.44
C LEU A 139 -15.47 12.87 -6.29
N SER A 140 -15.97 13.56 -7.33
CA SER A 140 -17.33 14.12 -7.32
C SER A 140 -18.39 13.02 -7.26
N GLY A 141 -18.14 11.84 -7.83
CA GLY A 141 -19.02 10.68 -7.70
C GLY A 141 -19.26 10.23 -6.25
N CYS A 142 -18.36 10.56 -5.32
CA CYS A 142 -18.50 10.28 -3.89
C CYS A 142 -19.29 11.35 -3.12
N ALA A 143 -19.55 12.52 -3.71
CA ALA A 143 -20.31 13.60 -3.09
C ALA A 143 -21.84 13.37 -3.18
N PRO A 144 -22.65 14.00 -2.30
CA PRO A 144 -24.11 14.01 -2.44
C PRO A 144 -24.56 14.56 -3.79
N ASP A 145 -25.66 14.06 -4.34
CA ASP A 145 -26.12 14.43 -5.70
C ASP A 145 -26.30 15.94 -5.90
N CYS A 146 -26.70 16.67 -4.86
CA CYS A 146 -26.85 18.13 -4.89
C CYS A 146 -25.51 18.91 -4.95
N GLU A 147 -24.39 18.28 -4.62
CA GLU A 147 -23.07 18.93 -4.58
C GLU A 147 -22.12 18.47 -5.69
N LYS A 148 -22.49 17.42 -6.45
CA LYS A 148 -21.60 16.84 -7.49
C LYS A 148 -21.15 17.86 -8.51
N ASP A 149 -22.06 18.68 -9.01
CA ASP A 149 -21.75 19.70 -10.03
C ASP A 149 -20.83 20.79 -9.47
N ARG A 150 -21.03 21.18 -8.20
CA ARG A 150 -20.15 22.13 -7.50
C ARG A 150 -18.74 21.55 -7.36
N CYS A 151 -18.61 20.30 -6.92
CA CYS A 151 -17.31 19.62 -6.79
C CYS A 151 -16.59 19.47 -8.14
N ILE A 152 -17.31 19.20 -9.23
CA ILE A 152 -16.73 19.15 -10.57
C ILE A 152 -16.22 20.53 -10.98
N SER A 153 -17.03 21.58 -10.80
CA SER A 153 -16.65 22.95 -11.14
C SER A 153 -15.40 23.39 -10.38
N GLU A 154 -15.39 23.24 -9.05
CA GLU A 154 -14.25 23.58 -8.21
C GLU A 154 -12.99 22.78 -8.60
N GLY A 155 -13.15 21.48 -8.90
CA GLY A 155 -12.04 20.64 -9.33
C GLY A 155 -11.45 21.05 -10.68
N VAL A 156 -12.29 21.46 -11.65
CA VAL A 156 -11.85 21.97 -12.95
C VAL A 156 -11.15 23.33 -12.81
N ASP A 157 -11.70 24.23 -12.00
CA ASP A 157 -11.11 25.57 -11.74
C ASP A 157 -9.70 25.46 -11.15
N VAL A 158 -9.49 24.49 -10.26
CA VAL A 158 -8.16 24.20 -9.71
C VAL A 158 -7.22 23.73 -10.83
N LEU A 159 -7.64 22.79 -11.67
CA LEU A 159 -6.79 22.27 -12.76
C LEU A 159 -6.44 23.36 -13.79
N GLU A 160 -7.35 24.28 -14.06
CA GLU A 160 -7.10 25.40 -14.97
C GLU A 160 -6.03 26.36 -14.42
N LYS A 161 -6.08 26.65 -13.12
CA LYS A 161 -5.06 27.49 -12.43
C LYS A 161 -3.68 26.85 -12.40
N PHE A 162 -3.61 25.52 -12.39
CA PHE A 162 -2.35 24.77 -12.40
C PHE A 162 -1.85 24.39 -13.80
N ARG A 163 -2.52 24.85 -14.88
CA ARG A 163 -2.05 24.60 -16.24
C ARG A 163 -0.66 25.23 -16.42
N PRO A 164 0.39 24.44 -16.70
CA PRO A 164 1.72 25.01 -16.92
C PRO A 164 1.63 25.96 -18.12
N LYS A 165 2.09 27.20 -17.95
CA LYS A 165 2.18 28.17 -19.05
C LYS A 165 2.97 27.50 -20.18
N PRO A 166 2.48 27.53 -21.43
CA PRO A 166 3.23 26.98 -22.54
C PRO A 166 4.60 27.66 -22.56
N GLN A 167 5.67 26.90 -22.32
CA GLN A 167 7.01 27.41 -22.53
C GLN A 167 7.14 27.67 -24.02
N VAL A 168 7.12 28.94 -24.40
CA VAL A 168 7.50 29.36 -25.74
C VAL A 168 8.96 28.98 -25.90
N LEU A 169 9.20 27.82 -26.51
CA LEU A 169 10.55 27.44 -26.89
C LEU A 169 11.01 28.48 -27.91
N LEU A 170 11.95 29.33 -27.50
CA LEU A 170 12.64 30.25 -28.40
C LEU A 170 13.41 29.38 -29.40
N ILE A 171 12.80 29.15 -30.56
CA ILE A 171 13.49 28.53 -31.70
C ILE A 171 14.57 29.52 -32.13
N LYS A 172 15.80 29.32 -31.65
CA LYS A 172 16.97 29.98 -32.24
C LYS A 172 17.03 29.54 -33.69
N LYS A 173 16.72 30.44 -34.62
CA LYS A 173 17.02 30.24 -36.04
C LYS A 173 18.53 30.02 -36.14
N TRP A 174 18.93 28.86 -36.62
CA TRP A 174 20.33 28.58 -36.95
C TRP A 174 20.67 29.43 -38.18
N SER A 175 21.44 30.50 -37.97
CA SER A 175 22.09 31.22 -39.06
C SER A 175 23.28 30.37 -39.52
N HIS A 176 23.17 29.77 -40.70
CA HIS A 176 24.33 29.27 -41.42
C HIS A 176 25.06 30.47 -42.03
N THR A 177 26.24 30.77 -41.49
CA THR A 177 27.27 31.62 -42.12
C THR A 177 28.59 30.94 -41.90
#